data_AF-A0A8T4WVY0-F1
#
_entry.id   AF-A0A8T4WVY0-F1
#
_cell.length_a   1.000
_cell.length_b   1.000
_cell.length_c   1.000
_cell.angle_alpha   90.00
_cell.angle_beta   90.00
_cell.angle_gamma   90.00
#
_symmetry.space_group_name_H-M   'P 1'
#
loop_
_entity.id
_entity.type
_entity.pdbx_description
1 polymer ?
#
loop_
_entity_poly.entity_id
_entity_poly.type
_entity_poly.pdbx_seq_one_letter_code
_entity_poly.pdbx_strand_id
1 'polypeptide(L)'
;MTSLFIGRFQPFHKGHLKAIEQILEDRDSLMIGVGSAQRKRKENDPLSGGERITMIKRVLESRDLKNIEVYPVPDIECHPAWPYYVEAILPRFDRVYGNSEVVLNLFEKIGHETRKLEQINRDEYSGTEIRKRIREGRKWKGLVPEEVADYLEEIDMKERSKPIIEVKSETEKDIAHLLTKNDKTIATAESCTGGLVSNRLTNVPGSSDYFIAGLVTYSNRAKTELLNVDEKMIDKKGAVSSEVAEQMAEGVRKDRNTDIGLSTTGIAGPGGGSEEKPVGTVYIGISREEKTENILFQFSGEREKVKEQASEKALKSLIDRLED
;
A
#
# COMPACT_ATOMS: atom_id res chain seq x y z
N MET A 1 39.22 -12.26 -10.70
CA MET A 1 38.86 -11.51 -9.48
C MET A 1 37.42 -11.87 -9.13
N THR A 2 36.93 -11.67 -7.91
CA THR A 2 35.50 -11.92 -7.65
C THR A 2 34.73 -10.61 -7.70
N SER A 3 33.73 -10.56 -8.58
CA SER A 3 32.95 -9.37 -8.86
C SER A 3 31.51 -9.53 -8.35
N LEU A 4 30.95 -8.47 -7.78
CA LEU A 4 29.58 -8.41 -7.30
C LEU A 4 28.74 -7.52 -8.23
N PHE A 5 27.75 -8.07 -8.93
CA PHE A 5 26.75 -7.31 -9.66
C PHE A 5 25.48 -7.14 -8.81
N ILE A 6 25.20 -5.91 -8.39
CA ILE A 6 24.09 -5.61 -7.47
C ILE A 6 22.93 -4.90 -8.16
N GLY A 7 21.71 -5.38 -7.92
CA GLY A 7 20.54 -4.84 -8.58
C GLY A 7 19.22 -5.33 -7.99
N ARG A 8 18.12 -4.66 -8.35
CA ARG A 8 16.77 -5.08 -7.96
C ARG A 8 16.14 -6.10 -8.89
N PHE A 9 16.48 -6.12 -10.18
CA PHE A 9 16.01 -7.12 -11.15
C PHE A 9 14.47 -7.31 -11.19
N GLN A 10 13.72 -6.22 -11.38
CA GLN A 10 12.25 -6.18 -11.37
C GLN A 10 11.62 -5.91 -12.76
N PRO A 11 11.46 -6.87 -13.68
CA PRO A 11 12.07 -8.20 -13.70
C PRO A 11 13.53 -8.17 -14.16
N PHE A 12 14.18 -9.34 -14.17
CA PHE A 12 15.43 -9.54 -14.90
C PHE A 12 15.18 -9.39 -16.42
N HIS A 13 16.05 -8.72 -17.16
CA HIS A 13 15.81 -8.35 -18.55
C HIS A 13 17.09 -8.44 -19.39
N LYS A 14 16.98 -8.36 -20.72
CA LYS A 14 18.13 -8.56 -21.62
C LYS A 14 19.28 -7.59 -21.38
N GLY A 15 18.98 -6.35 -20.97
CA GLY A 15 20.02 -5.41 -20.51
C GLY A 15 20.88 -5.93 -19.34
N HIS A 16 20.27 -6.61 -18.34
CA HIS A 16 21.03 -7.22 -17.24
C HIS A 16 21.87 -8.41 -17.71
N LEU A 17 21.33 -9.22 -18.62
CA LEU A 17 22.05 -10.36 -19.20
C LEU A 17 23.29 -9.90 -19.99
N LYS A 18 23.16 -8.86 -20.81
CA LYS A 18 24.30 -8.26 -21.52
C LYS A 18 25.36 -7.71 -20.56
N ALA A 19 24.92 -7.10 -19.45
CA ALA A 19 25.84 -6.65 -18.41
C ALA A 19 26.61 -7.82 -17.77
N ILE A 20 25.95 -8.95 -17.53
CA ILE A 20 26.63 -10.17 -17.05
C ILE A 20 27.67 -10.64 -18.09
N GLU A 21 27.30 -10.71 -19.36
CA GLU A 21 28.21 -11.10 -20.45
C GLU A 21 29.45 -10.19 -20.49
N GLN A 22 29.27 -8.87 -20.37
CA GLN A 22 30.37 -7.89 -20.29
C GLN A 22 31.26 -8.10 -19.05
N ILE A 23 30.69 -8.37 -17.88
CA ILE A 23 31.47 -8.63 -16.66
C ILE A 23 32.30 -9.92 -16.80
N LEU A 24 31.77 -10.93 -17.48
CA LEU A 24 32.48 -12.19 -17.69
C LEU A 24 33.64 -12.07 -18.70
N GLU A 25 33.60 -11.10 -19.62
CA GLU A 25 34.73 -10.79 -20.51
C GLU A 25 35.98 -10.35 -19.72
N ASP A 26 35.80 -9.70 -18.57
CA ASP A 26 36.88 -9.34 -17.64
C ASP A 26 37.50 -10.58 -16.93
N ARG A 27 37.03 -11.80 -17.24
CA ARG A 27 37.44 -13.10 -16.64
C ARG A 27 37.26 -13.17 -15.13
N ASP A 28 36.25 -12.51 -14.62
CA ASP A 28 35.90 -12.53 -13.20
C ASP A 28 34.93 -13.66 -12.86
N SER A 29 35.05 -14.22 -11.65
CA SER A 29 33.96 -14.93 -11.01
C SER A 29 32.88 -13.93 -10.63
N LEU A 30 31.60 -14.26 -10.84
CA LEU A 30 30.51 -13.32 -10.64
C LEU A 30 29.56 -13.77 -9.54
N MET A 31 29.26 -12.85 -8.64
CA MET A 31 28.19 -12.93 -7.67
C MET A 31 27.09 -11.94 -8.06
N ILE A 32 25.83 -12.34 -8.00
CA ILE A 32 24.68 -11.47 -8.26
C ILE A 32 23.97 -11.19 -6.94
N GLY A 33 23.99 -9.94 -6.50
CA GLY A 33 23.28 -9.48 -5.32
C GLY A 33 21.87 -8.98 -5.66
N VAL A 34 20.83 -9.71 -5.27
CA VAL A 34 19.43 -9.31 -5.45
C VAL A 34 19.00 -8.40 -4.30
N GLY A 35 19.03 -7.08 -4.52
CA GLY A 35 18.74 -6.06 -3.52
C GLY A 35 17.26 -6.01 -3.09
N SER A 36 16.98 -5.44 -1.92
CA SER A 36 15.62 -5.36 -1.34
C SER A 36 14.93 -6.72 -1.26
N ALA A 37 15.68 -7.80 -0.99
CA ALA A 37 15.18 -9.18 -1.06
C ALA A 37 14.07 -9.49 -0.04
N GLN A 38 14.06 -8.80 1.09
CA GLN A 38 13.12 -9.01 2.20
C GLN A 38 11.76 -8.30 2.03
N ARG A 39 11.65 -7.40 1.04
CA ARG A 39 10.42 -6.63 0.86
C ARG A 39 9.27 -7.51 0.37
N LYS A 40 8.09 -7.29 0.96
CA LYS A 40 6.82 -7.82 0.43
C LYS A 40 6.50 -7.18 -0.92
N ARG A 41 5.76 -7.89 -1.76
CA ARG A 41 5.28 -7.41 -3.06
C ARG A 41 4.47 -6.11 -2.89
N LYS A 42 4.64 -5.17 -3.82
CA LYS A 42 3.88 -3.92 -3.91
C LYS A 42 3.44 -3.71 -5.37
N GLU A 43 2.47 -2.84 -5.61
CA GLU A 43 1.97 -2.53 -6.97
C GLU A 43 3.11 -2.15 -7.96
N ASN A 44 4.04 -1.31 -7.52
CA ASN A 44 5.18 -0.88 -8.34
C ASN A 44 6.41 -1.80 -8.24
N ASP A 45 6.36 -2.80 -7.36
CA ASP A 45 7.42 -3.77 -7.03
C ASP A 45 6.82 -5.19 -6.84
N PRO A 46 6.24 -5.77 -7.91
CA PRO A 46 5.32 -6.91 -7.81
C PRO A 46 6.01 -8.27 -7.63
N LEU A 47 7.33 -8.37 -7.82
CA LEU A 47 8.06 -9.63 -7.64
C LEU A 47 8.74 -9.66 -6.27
N SER A 48 8.66 -10.79 -5.59
CA SER A 48 9.41 -11.04 -4.35
C SER A 48 10.90 -11.23 -4.61
N GLY A 49 11.73 -11.20 -3.55
CA GLY A 49 13.14 -11.58 -3.65
C GLY A 49 13.35 -12.97 -4.23
N GLY A 50 12.55 -13.95 -3.77
CA GLY A 50 12.61 -15.33 -4.25
C GLY A 50 12.28 -15.46 -5.74
N GLU A 51 11.22 -14.80 -6.21
CA GLU A 51 10.84 -14.81 -7.63
C GLU A 51 11.94 -14.25 -8.54
N ARG A 52 12.60 -13.17 -8.09
CA ARG A 52 13.72 -12.58 -8.82
C ARG A 52 14.93 -13.50 -8.90
N ILE A 53 15.27 -14.15 -7.79
CA ILE A 53 16.34 -15.15 -7.75
C ILE A 53 16.00 -16.33 -8.68
N THR A 54 14.77 -16.82 -8.66
CA THR A 54 14.31 -17.91 -9.53
C THR A 54 14.46 -17.56 -11.00
N MET A 55 14.03 -16.37 -11.43
CA MET A 55 14.19 -15.91 -12.80
C MET A 55 15.67 -15.88 -13.23
N ILE A 56 16.54 -15.35 -12.39
CA ILE A 56 17.98 -15.27 -12.68
C ILE A 56 18.56 -16.68 -12.80
N LYS A 57 18.28 -17.57 -11.83
CA LYS A 57 18.78 -18.95 -11.84
C LYS A 57 18.36 -19.73 -13.09
N ARG A 58 17.11 -19.62 -13.54
CA ARG A 58 16.65 -20.27 -14.77
C ARG A 58 17.46 -19.84 -16.00
N VAL A 59 17.78 -18.55 -16.12
CA VAL A 59 18.60 -18.02 -17.22
C VAL A 59 20.05 -18.47 -17.11
N LEU A 60 20.61 -18.54 -15.90
CA LEU A 60 21.98 -19.02 -15.70
C LEU A 60 22.11 -20.50 -16.05
N GLU A 61 21.13 -21.32 -15.64
CA GLU A 61 21.07 -22.74 -15.92
C GLU A 61 20.93 -23.04 -17.42
N SER A 62 20.03 -22.34 -18.13
CA SER A 62 19.82 -22.57 -19.57
C SER A 62 21.03 -22.21 -20.44
N ARG A 63 21.92 -21.36 -19.93
CA ARG A 63 23.13 -20.88 -20.61
C ARG A 63 24.42 -21.54 -20.12
N ASP A 64 24.30 -22.53 -19.25
CA ASP A 64 25.44 -23.23 -18.63
C ASP A 64 26.41 -22.30 -17.88
N LEU A 65 25.90 -21.19 -17.33
CA LEU A 65 26.67 -20.20 -16.54
C LEU A 65 26.76 -20.63 -15.07
N LYS A 66 27.33 -21.81 -14.84
CA LYS A 66 27.38 -22.49 -13.52
C LYS A 66 28.33 -21.83 -12.50
N ASN A 67 29.20 -20.95 -12.95
CA ASN A 67 30.17 -20.24 -12.11
C ASN A 67 29.63 -18.93 -11.52
N ILE A 68 28.32 -18.69 -11.60
CA ILE A 68 27.66 -17.48 -11.13
C ILE A 68 26.73 -17.83 -9.96
N GLU A 69 26.96 -17.18 -8.82
CA GLU A 69 26.16 -17.40 -7.61
C GLU A 69 25.21 -16.24 -7.37
N VAL A 70 24.00 -16.52 -6.88
CA VAL A 70 22.94 -15.50 -6.67
C VAL A 70 22.60 -15.43 -5.19
N TYR A 71 22.71 -14.23 -4.61
CA TYR A 71 22.53 -13.97 -3.19
C TYR A 71 21.39 -12.98 -2.92
N PRO A 72 20.49 -13.25 -1.96
CA PRO A 72 19.54 -12.25 -1.49
C PRO A 72 20.26 -11.19 -0.64
N VAL A 73 20.07 -9.91 -0.98
CA VAL A 73 20.64 -8.79 -0.22
C VAL A 73 19.49 -7.94 0.34
N PRO A 74 19.23 -7.97 1.65
CA PRO A 74 18.17 -7.16 2.24
C PRO A 74 18.61 -5.70 2.38
N ASP A 75 17.62 -4.80 2.40
CA ASP A 75 17.86 -3.42 2.84
C ASP A 75 18.02 -3.35 4.37
N ILE A 76 18.76 -2.36 4.87
CA ILE A 76 18.84 -2.00 6.29
C ILE A 76 18.37 -0.55 6.48
N GLU A 77 18.02 -0.17 7.71
CA GLU A 77 17.55 1.20 8.02
C GLU A 77 18.63 2.26 7.81
N CYS A 78 19.90 1.91 8.05
CA CYS A 78 21.03 2.81 7.91
C CYS A 78 21.69 2.70 6.53
N HIS A 79 21.27 3.53 5.57
CA HIS A 79 21.79 3.51 4.20
C HIS A 79 23.33 3.60 4.07
N PRO A 80 24.03 4.47 4.83
CA PRO A 80 25.50 4.54 4.76
C PRO A 80 26.20 3.27 5.26
N ALA A 81 25.58 2.52 6.17
CA ALA A 81 26.14 1.28 6.70
C ALA A 81 25.88 0.06 5.80
N TRP A 82 25.09 0.23 4.74
CA TRP A 82 24.64 -0.88 3.91
C TRP A 82 25.77 -1.64 3.20
N PRO A 83 26.82 -1.00 2.63
CA PRO A 83 27.95 -1.73 2.03
C PRO A 83 28.66 -2.68 3.01
N TYR A 84 28.90 -2.23 4.24
CA TYR A 84 29.51 -3.07 5.28
C TYR A 84 28.63 -4.28 5.62
N TYR A 85 27.32 -4.09 5.64
CA TYR A 85 26.39 -5.19 5.85
C TYR A 85 26.44 -6.18 4.67
N VAL A 86 26.57 -5.71 3.43
CA VAL A 86 26.76 -6.57 2.26
C VAL A 86 28.06 -7.37 2.35
N GLU A 87 29.18 -6.75 2.73
CA GLU A 87 30.45 -7.45 2.97
C GLU A 87 30.35 -8.53 4.04
N ALA A 88 29.56 -8.28 5.09
CA ALA A 88 29.42 -9.21 6.21
C ALA A 88 28.62 -10.48 5.87
N ILE A 89 27.72 -10.41 4.88
CA ILE A 89 26.81 -11.52 4.54
C ILE A 89 27.19 -12.26 3.26
N LEU A 90 28.11 -11.71 2.46
CA LEU A 90 28.53 -12.28 1.18
C LEU A 90 29.96 -12.82 1.28
N PRO A 91 30.31 -13.87 0.50
CA PRO A 91 31.70 -14.19 0.21
C PRO A 91 32.49 -12.97 -0.27
N ARG A 92 33.81 -12.99 -0.06
CA ARG A 92 34.70 -11.88 -0.44
C ARG A 92 34.60 -11.59 -1.94
N PHE A 93 34.40 -10.32 -2.26
CA PHE A 93 34.47 -9.75 -3.60
C PHE A 93 35.42 -8.54 -3.60
N ASP A 94 35.99 -8.24 -4.75
CA ASP A 94 36.99 -7.17 -4.93
C ASP A 94 36.43 -5.97 -5.73
N ARG A 95 35.43 -6.23 -6.59
CA ARG A 95 34.84 -5.21 -7.46
C ARG A 95 33.32 -5.26 -7.45
N VAL A 96 32.68 -4.10 -7.51
CA VAL A 96 31.23 -3.95 -7.52
C VAL A 96 30.74 -3.31 -8.82
N TYR A 97 29.84 -4.00 -9.50
CA TYR A 97 29.11 -3.51 -10.66
C TYR A 97 27.69 -3.12 -10.27
N GLY A 98 27.18 -2.03 -10.86
CA GLY A 98 25.84 -1.56 -10.57
C GLY A 98 25.36 -0.46 -11.50
N ASN A 99 24.06 -0.20 -11.42
CA ASN A 99 23.39 0.85 -12.19
C ASN A 99 23.17 2.14 -11.38
N SER A 100 23.26 2.06 -10.05
CA SER A 100 22.99 3.19 -9.15
C SER A 100 24.30 3.82 -8.69
N GLU A 101 24.53 5.06 -9.13
CA GLU A 101 25.72 5.83 -8.76
C GLU A 101 25.81 6.05 -7.25
N VAL A 102 24.67 6.24 -6.58
CA VAL A 102 24.61 6.34 -5.12
C VAL A 102 25.13 5.05 -4.47
N VAL A 103 24.74 3.88 -4.99
CA VAL A 103 25.20 2.59 -4.45
C VAL A 103 26.69 2.38 -4.70
N LEU A 104 27.18 2.67 -5.90
CA LEU A 104 28.60 2.55 -6.23
C LEU A 104 29.45 3.48 -5.34
N ASN A 105 29.04 4.74 -5.19
CA ASN A 105 29.74 5.69 -4.31
C ASN A 105 29.80 5.23 -2.84
N LEU A 106 28.83 4.45 -2.38
CA LEU A 106 28.86 3.88 -1.02
C LEU A 106 29.91 2.77 -0.89
N PHE A 107 30.09 1.93 -1.92
CA PHE A 107 31.13 0.89 -1.95
C PHE A 107 32.54 1.48 -2.14
N GLU A 108 32.69 2.52 -2.97
CA GLU A 108 33.98 3.23 -3.13
C GLU A 108 34.50 3.79 -1.81
N LYS A 109 33.59 4.36 -0.99
CA LYS A 109 33.93 4.94 0.33
C LYS A 109 34.51 3.92 1.31
N ILE A 110 34.22 2.64 1.09
CA ILE A 110 34.70 1.55 1.95
C ILE A 110 35.84 0.74 1.28
N GLY A 111 36.36 1.22 0.13
CA GLY A 111 37.59 0.73 -0.48
C GLY A 111 37.42 -0.26 -1.64
N HIS A 112 36.20 -0.49 -2.14
CA HIS A 112 35.96 -1.39 -3.29
C HIS A 112 36.19 -0.69 -4.63
N GLU A 113 36.72 -1.42 -5.61
CA GLU A 113 36.69 -0.96 -7.01
C GLU A 113 35.24 -1.01 -7.50
N THR A 114 34.77 0.04 -8.14
CA THR A 114 33.40 0.12 -8.67
C THR A 114 33.39 0.36 -10.16
N ARG A 115 32.41 -0.22 -10.85
CA ARG A 115 32.19 0.03 -12.27
C ARG A 115 30.70 0.21 -12.56
N LYS A 116 30.38 1.35 -13.18
CA LYS A 116 29.05 1.61 -13.70
C LYS A 116 28.90 0.88 -15.03
N LEU A 117 27.83 0.10 -15.17
CA LEU A 117 27.55 -0.62 -16.40
C LEU A 117 26.89 0.31 -17.42
N GLU A 118 27.29 0.19 -18.69
CA GLU A 118 26.64 0.92 -19.77
C GLU A 118 25.22 0.38 -19.99
N GLN A 119 24.23 1.26 -19.89
CA GLN A 119 22.83 0.90 -20.08
C GLN A 119 22.49 0.90 -21.57
N ILE A 120 22.47 -0.29 -22.17
CA ILE A 120 22.06 -0.47 -23.56
C ILE A 120 20.54 -0.27 -23.66
N ASN A 121 20.10 0.57 -24.61
CA ASN A 121 18.69 0.80 -24.96
C ASN A 121 17.78 1.04 -23.72
N ARG A 122 18.11 2.08 -22.94
CA ARG A 122 17.50 2.41 -21.64
C ARG A 122 15.97 2.59 -21.69
N ASP A 123 15.45 3.00 -22.83
CA ASP A 123 14.01 3.22 -23.03
C ASP A 123 13.23 1.90 -23.14
N GLU A 124 13.88 0.82 -23.60
CA GLU A 124 13.26 -0.49 -23.76
C GLU A 124 13.67 -1.50 -22.68
N TYR A 125 14.96 -1.56 -22.32
CA TYR A 125 15.48 -2.46 -21.28
C TYR A 125 15.42 -1.81 -19.90
N SER A 126 14.20 -1.48 -19.49
CA SER A 126 13.89 -0.96 -18.17
C SER A 126 12.85 -1.84 -17.51
N GLY A 127 13.13 -2.30 -16.29
CA GLY A 127 12.15 -3.06 -15.50
C GLY A 127 10.82 -2.32 -15.36
N THR A 128 10.86 -0.99 -15.20
CA THR A 128 9.64 -0.15 -15.12
C THR A 128 8.84 -0.17 -16.41
N GLU A 129 9.49 -0.02 -17.58
CA GLU A 129 8.79 -0.08 -18.87
C GLU A 129 8.25 -1.48 -19.16
N ILE A 130 9.01 -2.53 -18.83
CA ILE A 130 8.55 -3.92 -19.00
C ILE A 130 7.30 -4.17 -18.16
N ARG A 131 7.29 -3.77 -16.87
CA ARG A 131 6.09 -3.88 -16.01
C ARG A 131 4.91 -3.07 -16.56
N LYS A 132 5.16 -1.88 -17.09
CA LYS A 132 4.13 -1.06 -17.76
C LYS A 132 3.53 -1.78 -18.97
N ARG A 133 4.37 -2.35 -19.85
CA ARG A 133 3.91 -3.10 -21.03
C ARG A 133 3.12 -4.34 -20.66
N ILE A 134 3.53 -5.09 -19.62
CA ILE A 134 2.77 -6.24 -19.10
C ILE A 134 1.37 -5.80 -18.67
N ARG A 135 1.27 -4.73 -17.86
CA ARG A 135 -0.01 -4.20 -17.37
C ARG A 135 -0.94 -3.76 -18.50
N GLU A 136 -0.38 -3.07 -19.50
CA GLU A 136 -1.12 -2.54 -20.64
C GLU A 136 -1.37 -3.58 -21.75
N GLY A 137 -0.91 -4.83 -21.58
CA GLY A 137 -1.03 -5.87 -22.60
C GLY A 137 -0.23 -5.60 -23.89
N ARG A 138 0.79 -4.72 -23.82
CA ARG A 138 1.70 -4.43 -24.94
C ARG A 138 2.76 -5.53 -25.10
N LYS A 139 3.46 -5.56 -26.24
CA LYS A 139 4.54 -6.53 -26.50
C LYS A 139 5.74 -6.32 -25.56
N TRP A 140 6.03 -7.29 -24.70
CA TRP A 140 7.14 -7.23 -23.73
C TRP A 140 8.08 -8.44 -23.74
N LYS A 141 7.63 -9.63 -24.18
CA LYS A 141 8.43 -10.88 -24.11
C LYS A 141 9.82 -10.75 -24.73
N GLY A 142 9.94 -10.03 -25.85
CA GLY A 142 11.21 -9.80 -26.53
C GLY A 142 12.23 -8.97 -25.72
N LEU A 143 11.82 -8.34 -24.62
CA LEU A 143 12.66 -7.49 -23.77
C LEU A 143 13.35 -8.26 -22.63
N VAL A 144 12.90 -9.48 -22.35
CA VAL A 144 13.45 -10.35 -21.31
C VAL A 144 13.97 -11.65 -21.95
N PRO A 145 14.85 -12.41 -21.27
CA PRO A 145 15.15 -13.78 -21.67
C PRO A 145 13.89 -14.66 -21.72
N GLU A 146 13.91 -15.72 -22.52
CA GLU A 146 12.75 -16.62 -22.72
C GLU A 146 12.30 -17.26 -21.40
N GLU A 147 13.26 -17.69 -20.59
CA GLU A 147 13.04 -18.31 -19.28
C GLU A 147 12.37 -17.35 -18.29
N VAL A 148 12.64 -16.05 -18.43
CA VAL A 148 11.99 -15.00 -17.65
C VAL A 148 10.58 -14.77 -18.17
N ALA A 149 10.38 -14.76 -19.49
CA ALA A 149 9.04 -14.62 -20.06
C ALA A 149 8.12 -15.76 -19.60
N ASP A 150 8.61 -17.00 -19.67
CA ASP A 150 7.87 -18.18 -19.23
C ASP A 150 7.53 -18.10 -17.75
N TYR A 151 8.50 -17.74 -16.90
CA TYR A 151 8.25 -17.60 -15.47
C TYR A 151 7.22 -16.50 -15.14
N LEU A 152 7.29 -15.35 -15.83
CA LEU A 152 6.33 -14.27 -15.64
C LEU A 152 4.91 -14.70 -16.09
N GLU A 153 4.78 -15.59 -17.06
CA GLU A 153 3.49 -16.19 -17.43
C GLU A 153 3.02 -17.24 -16.41
N GLU A 154 3.90 -18.12 -15.93
CA GLU A 154 3.60 -19.13 -14.90
C GLU A 154 3.00 -18.51 -13.64
N ILE A 155 3.51 -17.35 -13.23
CA ILE A 155 3.03 -16.65 -12.03
C ILE A 155 1.82 -15.76 -12.30
N ASP A 156 1.30 -15.72 -13.52
CA ASP A 156 0.27 -14.78 -13.99
C ASP A 156 0.63 -13.33 -13.63
N MET A 157 1.81 -12.89 -14.10
CA MET A 157 2.33 -11.56 -13.81
C MET A 157 1.38 -10.47 -14.30
N LYS A 158 0.59 -10.71 -15.37
CA LYS A 158 -0.38 -9.73 -15.86
C LYS A 158 -1.46 -9.48 -14.81
N GLU A 159 -2.04 -10.54 -14.24
CA GLU A 159 -3.03 -10.41 -13.17
C GLU A 159 -2.42 -9.75 -11.93
N ARG A 160 -1.18 -10.11 -11.57
CA ARG A 160 -0.48 -9.52 -10.40
C ARG A 160 0.02 -8.09 -10.61
N SER A 161 0.20 -7.67 -11.86
CA SER A 161 0.61 -6.32 -12.24
C SER A 161 -0.57 -5.39 -12.47
N LYS A 162 -1.81 -5.92 -12.46
CA LYS A 162 -2.95 -5.10 -12.12
C LYS A 162 -2.64 -4.46 -10.75
N PRO A 163 -3.10 -3.23 -10.50
CA PRO A 163 -3.10 -2.72 -9.14
C PRO A 163 -3.61 -3.86 -8.25
N ILE A 164 -2.91 -4.13 -7.14
CA ILE A 164 -3.65 -4.69 -6.00
C ILE A 164 -4.73 -3.64 -5.84
N ILE A 165 -5.95 -3.95 -6.29
CA ILE A 165 -7.08 -3.09 -6.09
C ILE A 165 -7.15 -3.06 -4.58
N GLU A 166 -6.57 -2.02 -3.99
CA GLU A 166 -7.00 -1.58 -2.70
C GLU A 166 -8.46 -1.25 -2.98
N VAL A 167 -9.35 -2.18 -2.61
CA VAL A 167 -10.81 -2.11 -2.79
C VAL A 167 -11.40 -0.97 -1.95
N LYS A 168 -10.66 0.11 -1.74
CA LYS A 168 -11.08 1.30 -1.02
C LYS A 168 -11.47 2.43 -2.00
N SER A 169 -10.78 2.66 -3.12
CA SER A 169 -10.93 3.96 -3.81
C SER A 169 -12.18 4.21 -4.67
N GLU A 170 -12.96 3.20 -5.07
CA GLU A 170 -14.14 3.46 -5.93
C GLU A 170 -15.23 4.20 -5.15
N THR A 171 -15.63 3.64 -4.00
CA THR A 171 -16.57 4.25 -3.06
C THR A 171 -16.19 5.71 -2.72
N GLU A 172 -14.95 5.95 -2.30
CA GLU A 172 -14.50 7.31 -1.96
C GLU A 172 -14.53 8.27 -3.16
N LYS A 173 -14.16 7.82 -4.35
CA LYS A 173 -14.20 8.65 -5.57
C LYS A 173 -15.62 8.91 -6.02
N ASP A 174 -16.52 7.96 -5.86
CA ASP A 174 -17.95 8.12 -6.18
C ASP A 174 -18.59 9.12 -5.22
N ILE A 175 -18.27 9.05 -3.92
CA ILE A 175 -18.68 10.06 -2.94
C ILE A 175 -18.14 11.43 -3.36
N ALA A 176 -16.86 11.53 -3.69
CA ALA A 176 -16.26 12.79 -4.13
C ALA A 176 -16.98 13.35 -5.37
N HIS A 177 -17.25 12.49 -6.35
CA HIS A 177 -17.98 12.86 -7.56
C HIS A 177 -19.40 13.34 -7.26
N LEU A 178 -20.17 12.56 -6.49
CA LEU A 178 -21.56 12.86 -6.17
C LEU A 178 -21.69 14.15 -5.35
N LEU A 179 -20.81 14.35 -4.36
CA LEU A 179 -20.86 15.55 -3.53
C LEU A 179 -20.44 16.80 -4.30
N THR A 180 -19.33 16.74 -5.03
CA THR A 180 -18.84 17.88 -5.83
C THR A 180 -19.80 18.24 -6.95
N LYS A 181 -20.40 17.24 -7.63
CA LYS A 181 -21.38 17.47 -8.70
C LYS A 181 -22.65 18.19 -8.22
N ASN A 182 -23.02 17.99 -6.95
CA ASN A 182 -24.22 18.57 -6.36
C ASN A 182 -23.92 19.76 -5.41
N ASP A 183 -22.69 20.28 -5.42
CA ASP A 183 -22.21 21.33 -4.51
C ASP A 183 -22.52 21.05 -3.02
N LYS A 184 -22.45 19.77 -2.62
CA LYS A 184 -22.72 19.32 -1.25
C LYS A 184 -21.44 19.09 -0.48
N THR A 185 -21.54 19.31 0.82
CA THR A 185 -20.45 19.20 1.80
C THR A 185 -20.73 18.16 2.87
N ILE A 186 -19.67 17.57 3.42
CA ILE A 186 -19.77 16.55 4.47
C ILE A 186 -18.76 16.81 5.59
N ALA A 187 -19.19 16.53 6.82
CA ALA A 187 -18.34 16.41 7.99
C ALA A 187 -18.55 15.06 8.70
N THR A 188 -17.53 14.58 9.42
CA THR A 188 -17.56 13.28 10.10
C THR A 188 -17.32 13.38 11.61
N ALA A 189 -18.00 12.52 12.37
CA ALA A 189 -17.83 12.32 13.82
C ALA A 189 -17.47 10.86 14.12
N GLU A 190 -16.20 10.60 14.42
CA GLU A 190 -15.67 9.24 14.57
C GLU A 190 -15.36 8.89 16.02
N SER A 191 -15.83 7.74 16.48
CA SER A 191 -15.41 7.14 17.75
C SER A 191 -14.61 5.87 17.48
N CYS A 192 -15.26 4.75 17.17
CA CYS A 192 -14.59 3.45 17.06
C CYS A 192 -13.57 3.38 15.92
N THR A 193 -13.80 4.10 14.81
CA THR A 193 -12.91 4.14 13.64
C THR A 193 -11.69 5.05 13.82
N GLY A 194 -11.73 5.99 14.78
CA GLY A 194 -10.58 6.79 15.18
C GLY A 194 -9.97 7.69 14.09
N GLY A 195 -10.79 8.22 13.17
CA GLY A 195 -10.32 9.07 12.07
C GLY A 195 -10.13 8.35 10.73
N LEU A 196 -10.39 7.03 10.69
CA LEU A 196 -10.20 6.23 9.48
C LEU A 196 -11.16 6.62 8.34
N VAL A 197 -12.40 7.04 8.65
CA VAL A 197 -13.33 7.53 7.60
C VAL A 197 -12.81 8.83 7.01
N SER A 198 -12.38 9.77 7.86
CA SER A 198 -11.79 11.04 7.46
C SER A 198 -10.51 10.84 6.64
N ASN A 199 -9.63 9.93 7.07
CA ASN A 199 -8.41 9.57 6.33
C ASN A 199 -8.75 9.07 4.92
N ARG A 200 -9.76 8.23 4.79
CA ARG A 200 -10.18 7.69 3.48
C ARG A 200 -10.71 8.78 2.56
N LEU A 201 -11.62 9.63 3.05
CA LEU A 201 -12.16 10.75 2.25
C LEU A 201 -11.06 11.72 1.81
N THR A 202 -10.10 12.02 2.68
CA THR A 202 -8.99 12.96 2.41
C THR A 202 -7.88 12.39 1.53
N ASN A 203 -7.87 11.06 1.29
CA ASN A 203 -6.95 10.45 0.32
C ASN A 203 -7.41 10.65 -1.14
N VAL A 204 -8.63 11.15 -1.38
CA VAL A 204 -9.09 11.51 -2.73
C VAL A 204 -8.58 12.92 -3.07
N PRO A 205 -7.81 13.10 -4.17
CA PRO A 205 -7.40 14.42 -4.60
C PRO A 205 -8.60 15.35 -4.83
N GLY A 206 -8.52 16.59 -4.34
CA GLY A 206 -9.63 17.54 -4.40
C GLY A 206 -10.65 17.42 -3.25
N SER A 207 -10.39 16.58 -2.24
CA SER A 207 -11.32 16.41 -1.11
C SER A 207 -11.65 17.70 -0.36
N SER A 208 -10.81 18.74 -0.47
CA SER A 208 -11.07 20.07 0.08
C SER A 208 -12.38 20.70 -0.42
N ASP A 209 -12.87 20.25 -1.57
CA ASP A 209 -14.03 20.85 -2.24
C ASP A 209 -15.36 20.39 -1.59
N TYR A 210 -15.37 19.25 -0.90
CA TYR A 210 -16.58 18.67 -0.30
C TYR A 210 -16.40 18.21 1.16
N PHE A 211 -15.20 17.86 1.61
CA PHE A 211 -14.96 17.39 2.98
C PHE A 211 -14.49 18.54 3.88
N ILE A 212 -15.36 18.96 4.79
CA ILE A 212 -15.15 20.17 5.60
C ILE A 212 -14.39 19.90 6.88
N ALA A 213 -14.75 18.83 7.60
CA ALA A 213 -14.13 18.52 8.88
C ALA A 213 -14.33 17.07 9.29
N GLY A 214 -13.35 16.53 10.03
CA GLY A 214 -13.47 15.26 10.74
C GLY A 214 -13.14 15.44 12.22
N LEU A 215 -14.06 15.04 13.09
CA LEU A 215 -13.94 15.12 14.53
C LEU A 215 -13.81 13.70 15.10
N VAL A 216 -12.74 13.44 15.86
CA VAL A 216 -12.60 12.19 16.60
C VAL A 216 -13.12 12.39 18.03
N THR A 217 -14.38 12.02 18.27
CA THR A 217 -15.06 12.17 19.56
C THR A 217 -15.05 10.86 20.35
N TYR A 218 -13.85 10.42 20.72
CA TYR A 218 -13.62 9.09 21.29
C TYR A 218 -14.24 8.92 22.69
N SER A 219 -14.20 9.96 23.53
CA SER A 219 -14.78 9.93 24.89
C SER A 219 -16.24 10.41 24.90
N ASN A 220 -17.00 10.01 25.94
CA ASN A 220 -18.37 10.53 26.15
C ASN A 220 -18.35 12.06 26.30
N ARG A 221 -17.38 12.59 27.05
CA ARG A 221 -17.18 14.04 27.19
C ARG A 221 -17.02 14.73 25.83
N ALA A 222 -16.20 14.18 24.93
CA ALA A 222 -16.02 14.74 23.60
C ALA A 222 -17.29 14.68 22.74
N LYS A 223 -18.11 13.62 22.87
CA LYS A 223 -19.42 13.53 22.20
C LYS A 223 -20.36 14.65 22.66
N THR A 224 -20.39 14.93 23.96
CA THR A 224 -21.24 15.99 24.52
C THR A 224 -20.70 17.38 24.20
N GLU A 225 -19.42 17.66 24.48
CA GLU A 225 -18.81 18.99 24.32
C GLU A 225 -18.72 19.44 22.85
N LEU A 226 -18.42 18.52 21.92
CA LEU A 226 -18.16 18.88 20.53
C LEU A 226 -19.37 18.68 19.61
N LEU A 227 -20.28 17.76 19.96
CA LEU A 227 -21.40 17.37 19.10
C LEU A 227 -22.77 17.59 19.75
N ASN A 228 -22.82 18.13 20.96
CA ASN A 228 -24.05 18.32 21.73
C ASN A 228 -24.87 17.02 21.93
N VAL A 229 -24.19 15.87 22.00
CA VAL A 229 -24.85 14.60 22.34
C VAL A 229 -25.33 14.67 23.80
N ASP A 230 -26.61 14.38 24.01
CA ASP A 230 -27.25 14.41 25.32
C ASP A 230 -26.60 13.39 26.27
N GLU A 231 -25.99 13.89 27.34
CA GLU A 231 -25.35 13.09 28.37
C GLU A 231 -26.33 12.07 28.99
N LYS A 232 -27.61 12.46 29.16
CA LYS A 232 -28.65 11.56 29.67
C LYS A 232 -28.92 10.40 28.72
N MET A 233 -28.77 10.61 27.41
CA MET A 233 -28.93 9.55 26.42
C MET A 233 -27.77 8.56 26.50
N ILE A 234 -26.54 9.06 26.68
CA ILE A 234 -25.35 8.22 26.90
C ILE A 234 -25.52 7.39 28.17
N ASP A 235 -25.98 7.98 29.27
CA ASP A 235 -26.19 7.26 30.53
C ASP A 235 -27.26 6.16 30.41
N LYS A 236 -28.36 6.44 29.70
CA LYS A 236 -29.49 5.52 29.57
C LYS A 236 -29.28 4.41 28.55
N LYS A 237 -28.66 4.72 27.41
CA LYS A 237 -28.55 3.80 26.24
C LYS A 237 -27.12 3.30 26.00
N GLY A 238 -26.14 3.95 26.62
CA GLY A 238 -24.72 3.76 26.34
C GLY A 238 -24.27 4.52 25.09
N ALA A 239 -22.96 4.82 25.03
CA ALA A 239 -22.34 5.51 23.91
C ALA A 239 -22.41 4.73 22.58
N VAL A 240 -22.67 3.42 22.64
CA VAL A 240 -22.89 2.55 21.48
C VAL A 240 -24.38 2.21 21.43
N SER A 241 -25.14 3.09 20.75
CA SER A 241 -26.58 3.01 20.55
C SER A 241 -26.97 3.79 19.29
N SER A 242 -28.16 3.50 18.76
CA SER A 242 -28.76 4.21 17.62
C SER A 242 -28.88 5.71 17.89
N GLU A 243 -29.39 6.09 19.06
CA GLU A 243 -29.69 7.46 19.42
C GLU A 243 -28.41 8.31 19.51
N VAL A 244 -27.34 7.74 20.06
CA VAL A 244 -26.04 8.42 20.12
C VAL A 244 -25.43 8.55 18.72
N ALA A 245 -25.56 7.54 17.85
CA ALA A 245 -25.07 7.63 16.48
C ALA A 245 -25.77 8.76 15.70
N GLU A 246 -27.10 8.86 15.80
CA GLU A 246 -27.90 9.93 15.18
C GLU A 246 -27.51 11.30 15.72
N GLN A 247 -27.42 11.47 17.04
CA GLN A 247 -27.01 12.75 17.64
C GLN A 247 -25.59 13.14 17.26
N MET A 248 -24.65 12.19 17.16
CA MET A 248 -23.30 12.47 16.68
C MET A 248 -23.29 12.97 15.23
N ALA A 249 -24.09 12.35 14.36
CA ALA A 249 -24.18 12.71 12.94
C ALA A 249 -24.85 14.07 12.76
N GLU A 250 -25.94 14.32 13.46
CA GLU A 250 -26.63 15.61 13.45
C GLU A 250 -25.77 16.72 14.07
N GLY A 251 -25.11 16.41 15.19
CA GLY A 251 -24.23 17.33 15.89
C GLY A 251 -23.09 17.84 15.01
N VAL A 252 -22.38 16.93 14.31
CA VAL A 252 -21.26 17.35 13.44
C VAL A 252 -21.76 18.13 12.23
N ARG A 253 -22.90 17.73 11.64
CA ARG A 253 -23.52 18.44 10.52
C ARG A 253 -23.83 19.89 10.88
N LYS A 254 -24.49 20.10 12.03
CA LYS A 254 -24.88 21.43 12.50
C LYS A 254 -23.69 22.27 12.95
N ASP A 255 -22.76 21.69 13.71
CA ASP A 255 -21.58 22.40 14.23
C ASP A 255 -20.63 22.86 13.11
N ARG A 256 -20.55 22.11 12.00
CA ARG A 256 -19.70 22.43 10.84
C ARG A 256 -20.45 23.05 9.67
N ASN A 257 -21.76 23.25 9.82
CA ASN A 257 -22.64 23.80 8.80
C ASN A 257 -22.46 23.10 7.44
N THR A 258 -22.52 21.76 7.45
CA THR A 258 -22.42 20.93 6.24
C THR A 258 -23.78 20.38 5.82
N ASP A 259 -23.89 19.95 4.56
CA ASP A 259 -25.10 19.29 4.05
C ASP A 259 -25.30 17.90 4.66
N ILE A 260 -24.18 17.25 5.01
CA ILE A 260 -24.16 15.88 5.50
C ILE A 260 -23.27 15.78 6.75
N GLY A 261 -23.77 15.05 7.75
CA GLY A 261 -22.98 14.56 8.87
C GLY A 261 -22.96 13.04 8.90
N LEU A 262 -21.77 12.44 9.02
CA LEU A 262 -21.59 10.99 9.11
C LEU A 262 -20.94 10.65 10.45
N SER A 263 -21.49 9.68 11.19
CA SER A 263 -20.93 9.28 12.48
C SER A 263 -20.64 7.79 12.57
N THR A 264 -19.69 7.41 13.42
CA THR A 264 -19.41 6.01 13.77
C THR A 264 -19.25 5.85 15.29
N THR A 265 -20.05 4.98 15.90
CA THR A 265 -19.89 4.58 17.31
C THR A 265 -20.05 3.08 17.47
N GLY A 266 -19.16 2.43 18.21
CA GLY A 266 -19.10 0.97 18.22
C GLY A 266 -18.03 0.37 19.13
N ILE A 267 -18.08 -0.95 19.26
CA ILE A 267 -17.22 -1.74 20.14
C ILE A 267 -16.22 -2.50 19.28
N ALA A 268 -15.05 -1.92 19.02
CA ALA A 268 -14.03 -2.55 18.18
C ALA A 268 -13.31 -3.74 18.86
N GLY A 269 -13.40 -3.87 20.19
CA GLY A 269 -12.74 -4.94 20.94
C GLY A 269 -11.29 -4.66 21.34
N PRO A 270 -10.61 -5.62 21.99
CA PRO A 270 -11.11 -6.97 22.30
C PRO A 270 -12.09 -7.04 23.49
N GLY A 271 -12.19 -5.97 24.30
CA GLY A 271 -13.15 -5.88 25.41
C GLY A 271 -14.29 -4.90 25.15
N GLY A 272 -15.11 -4.66 26.18
CA GLY A 272 -16.18 -3.64 26.15
C GLY A 272 -17.51 -4.10 25.54
N GLY A 273 -17.60 -5.35 25.09
CA GLY A 273 -18.85 -5.97 24.66
C GLY A 273 -19.68 -6.54 25.82
N SER A 274 -20.97 -6.71 25.59
CA SER A 274 -21.91 -7.46 26.44
C SER A 274 -22.62 -8.53 25.61
N GLU A 275 -23.43 -9.40 26.25
CA GLU A 275 -24.26 -10.36 25.50
C GLU A 275 -25.24 -9.66 24.55
N GLU A 276 -25.79 -8.52 24.96
CA GLU A 276 -26.72 -7.73 24.14
C GLU A 276 -26.02 -6.90 23.06
N LYS A 277 -24.78 -6.44 23.32
CA LYS A 277 -23.97 -5.61 22.41
C LYS A 277 -22.56 -6.17 22.34
N PRO A 278 -22.34 -7.27 21.62
CA PRO A 278 -21.04 -7.93 21.58
C PRO A 278 -19.97 -7.07 20.89
N VAL A 279 -18.71 -7.48 21.04
CA VAL A 279 -17.62 -6.92 20.24
C VAL A 279 -17.97 -7.04 18.76
N GLY A 280 -17.76 -5.96 18.00
CA GLY A 280 -18.16 -5.85 16.60
C GLY A 280 -19.48 -5.10 16.37
N THR A 281 -20.26 -4.80 17.42
CA THR A 281 -21.44 -3.93 17.29
C THR A 281 -21.02 -2.51 16.94
N VAL A 282 -21.47 -1.99 15.80
CA VAL A 282 -21.20 -0.63 15.34
C VAL A 282 -22.46 -0.01 14.76
N TYR A 283 -22.79 1.19 15.22
CA TYR A 283 -23.81 2.06 14.65
C TYR A 283 -23.15 3.12 13.76
N ILE A 284 -23.71 3.31 12.58
CA ILE A 284 -23.37 4.38 11.64
C ILE A 284 -24.55 5.33 11.58
N GLY A 285 -24.35 6.60 11.93
CA GLY A 285 -25.37 7.64 11.79
C GLY A 285 -25.13 8.49 10.54
N ILE A 286 -26.20 8.83 9.82
CA ILE A 286 -26.16 9.71 8.65
C ILE A 286 -27.23 10.79 8.85
N SER A 287 -26.82 12.04 8.93
CA SER A 287 -27.69 13.21 8.99
C SER A 287 -27.61 13.96 7.67
N ARG A 288 -28.77 14.23 7.08
CA ARG A 288 -29.01 15.13 5.94
C ARG A 288 -30.00 16.21 6.37
N GLU A 289 -30.24 17.22 5.55
CA GLU A 289 -31.12 18.35 5.91
C GLU A 289 -32.52 17.90 6.39
N GLU A 290 -33.13 16.94 5.70
CA GLU A 290 -34.51 16.51 5.98
C GLU A 290 -34.62 15.31 6.92
N LYS A 291 -33.52 14.57 7.13
CA LYS A 291 -33.56 13.27 7.80
C LYS A 291 -32.24 12.91 8.45
N THR A 292 -32.33 12.43 9.69
CA THR A 292 -31.24 11.69 10.35
C THR A 292 -31.67 10.25 10.52
N GLU A 293 -30.79 9.32 10.18
CA GLU A 293 -31.02 7.89 10.28
C GLU A 293 -29.75 7.18 10.76
N ASN A 294 -29.90 5.94 11.22
CA ASN A 294 -28.77 5.10 11.61
C ASN A 294 -28.89 3.69 11.05
N ILE A 295 -27.76 2.99 11.01
CA ILE A 295 -27.67 1.60 10.56
C ILE A 295 -26.80 0.85 11.57
N LEU A 296 -27.31 -0.29 12.04
CA LEU A 296 -26.58 -1.20 12.91
C LEU A 296 -25.88 -2.27 12.08
N PHE A 297 -24.59 -2.47 12.34
CA PHE A 297 -23.81 -3.58 11.83
C PHE A 297 -23.22 -4.41 12.98
N GLN A 298 -23.08 -5.70 12.70
CA GLN A 298 -22.33 -6.63 13.53
C GLN A 298 -21.13 -7.16 12.74
N PHE A 299 -19.94 -6.78 13.18
CA PHE A 299 -18.68 -7.14 12.54
C PHE A 299 -17.97 -8.28 13.26
N SER A 300 -17.02 -8.89 12.57
CA SER A 300 -16.20 -10.00 13.08
C SER A 300 -14.74 -9.78 12.75
N GLY A 301 -13.87 -10.22 13.67
CA GLY A 301 -12.43 -10.11 13.57
C GLY A 301 -11.82 -9.28 14.69
N GLU A 302 -10.52 -9.07 14.61
CA GLU A 302 -9.77 -8.26 15.57
C GLU A 302 -10.07 -6.75 15.41
N ARG A 303 -9.64 -5.96 16.40
CA ARG A 303 -9.92 -4.52 16.51
C ARG A 303 -9.70 -3.74 15.21
N GLU A 304 -8.56 -3.92 14.56
CA GLU A 304 -8.26 -3.22 13.31
C GLU A 304 -9.19 -3.67 12.17
N LYS A 305 -9.56 -4.95 12.12
CA LYS A 305 -10.51 -5.45 11.12
C LYS A 305 -11.91 -4.88 11.31
N VAL A 306 -12.38 -4.77 12.56
CA VAL A 306 -13.67 -4.12 12.86
C VAL A 306 -13.66 -2.65 12.45
N LYS A 307 -12.57 -1.93 12.72
CA LYS A 307 -12.40 -0.53 12.29
C LYS A 307 -12.44 -0.38 10.77
N GLU A 308 -11.73 -1.23 10.04
CA GLU A 308 -11.75 -1.25 8.58
C GLU A 308 -13.16 -1.49 8.04
N GLN A 309 -13.85 -2.53 8.53
CA GLN A 309 -15.21 -2.89 8.10
C GLN A 309 -16.21 -1.78 8.43
N ALA A 310 -16.11 -1.16 9.60
CA ALA A 310 -16.93 -0.03 10.00
C ALA A 310 -16.73 1.17 9.07
N SER A 311 -15.47 1.53 8.75
CA SER A 311 -15.19 2.64 7.83
C SER A 311 -15.75 2.37 6.43
N GLU A 312 -15.62 1.13 5.95
CA GLU A 312 -16.12 0.70 4.64
C GLU A 312 -17.64 0.77 4.55
N LYS A 313 -18.33 0.24 5.57
CA LYS A 313 -19.78 0.27 5.61
C LYS A 313 -20.32 1.68 5.82
N ALA A 314 -19.61 2.55 6.53
CA ALA A 314 -20.00 3.95 6.67
C ALA A 314 -20.04 4.66 5.31
N LEU A 315 -18.97 4.52 4.51
CA LEU A 315 -18.88 5.14 3.19
C LEU A 315 -19.87 4.53 2.18
N LYS A 316 -20.01 3.20 2.15
CA LYS A 316 -21.01 2.55 1.29
C LYS A 316 -22.44 2.95 1.64
N SER A 317 -22.76 2.97 2.93
CA SER A 317 -24.09 3.41 3.38
C SER A 317 -24.36 4.87 2.99
N LEU A 318 -23.33 5.72 2.98
CA LEU A 318 -23.46 7.09 2.50
C LEU A 318 -23.80 7.15 1.01
N ILE A 319 -23.12 6.40 0.15
CA ILE A 319 -23.43 6.35 -1.29
C ILE A 319 -24.89 6.00 -1.53
N ASP A 320 -25.39 4.96 -0.87
CA ASP A 320 -26.78 4.52 -1.00
C ASP A 320 -27.79 5.66 -0.69
N ARG A 321 -27.42 6.63 0.17
CA ARG A 321 -28.25 7.82 0.50
C ARG A 321 -27.95 9.05 -0.35
N LEU A 322 -26.92 9.01 -1.21
CA LEU A 322 -26.60 10.10 -2.14
C LEU A 322 -27.24 9.86 -3.52
N GLU A 323 -27.55 8.61 -3.85
CA GLU A 323 -28.23 8.23 -5.09
C GLU A 323 -29.77 8.33 -5.02
N ASP A 324 -30.32 8.39 -3.80
CA ASP A 324 -31.74 8.66 -3.50
C ASP A 324 -32.08 10.17 -3.56
#